data_AF-A0A1H8LNX5-F1
#
_entry.id   AF-A0A1H8LNX5-F1
#
_cell.length_a   1.000
_cell.length_b   1.000
_cell.length_c   1.000
_cell.angle_alpha   90.00
_cell.angle_beta   90.00
_cell.angle_gamma   90.00
#
_symmetry.space_group_name_H-M   'P 1'
#
loop_
_entity.id
_entity.type
_entity.pdbx_description
1 polymer ?
#
loop_
_entity_poly.entity_id
_entity_poly.type
_entity_poly.pdbx_seq_one_letter_code
_entity_poly.pdbx_strand_id
1 'polypeptide(L)' 'MRDFYYLIPIALVLGVAGLLVFLWSLRNGQYEDLDGAAERILLDDDVPLKEPGKLKD' A
#
# COMPACT_ATOMS: atom_id res chain seq x y z
N MET A 1 2.35 33.52 -22.80
CA MET A 1 1.19 32.70 -23.25
C MET A 1 1.60 31.69 -24.33
N ARG A 2 2.75 31.01 -24.20
CA ARG A 2 3.11 29.85 -25.05
C ARG A 2 3.50 28.64 -24.20
N ASP A 3 3.50 28.79 -22.88
CA ASP A 3 4.09 27.86 -21.92
C ASP A 3 3.16 26.63 -21.72
N PHE A 4 1.85 26.84 -21.89
CA PHE A 4 0.85 25.79 -21.87
C PHE A 4 1.03 24.73 -22.96
N TYR A 5 1.69 25.06 -24.08
CA TYR A 5 1.96 24.09 -25.15
C TYR A 5 2.85 22.92 -24.71
N TYR A 6 3.70 23.13 -23.71
CA TYR A 6 4.53 22.07 -23.14
C TYR A 6 3.94 21.52 -21.85
N LEU A 7 3.32 22.37 -21.03
CA LEU A 7 2.77 21.93 -19.74
C LEU A 7 1.57 20.98 -19.89
N ILE A 8 0.70 21.21 -20.88
CA ILE A 8 -0.46 20.34 -21.13
C ILE A 8 -0.02 18.90 -21.49
N PRO A 9 0.82 18.66 -22.51
CA PRO A 9 1.23 17.30 -22.84
C PRO A 9 2.06 16.65 -21.72
N ILE A 10 2.91 17.40 -21.02
CA ILE A 10 3.65 16.89 -19.87
C ILE A 10 2.69 16.42 -18.76
N ALA A 11 1.69 17.23 -18.41
CA ALA A 11 0.72 16.87 -17.39
C ALA A 11 -0.09 15.62 -17.79
N LEU A 12 -0.49 15.50 -19.06
CA LEU A 12 -1.20 14.32 -19.57
C LEU A 12 -0.33 13.06 -19.48
N VAL A 13 0.95 13.14 -19.87
CA VAL A 13 1.90 12.02 -19.77
C VAL A 13 2.08 11.61 -18.32
N LEU A 14 2.28 12.56 -17.41
CA LEU A 14 2.43 12.29 -15.98
C LEU A 14 1.16 11.66 -15.39
N GLY A 15 -0.03 12.15 -15.78
CA GLY A 15 -1.30 11.58 -15.36
C GLY A 15 -1.49 10.14 -15.81
N VAL A 16 -1.20 9.84 -17.09
CA VAL A 16 -1.27 8.48 -17.63
C VAL A 16 -0.23 7.57 -16.98
N ALA A 17 1.01 8.04 -16.83
CA ALA A 17 2.06 7.27 -16.17
C ALA A 17 1.68 6.92 -14.72
N GLY A 18 1.18 7.89 -13.95
CA GLY A 18 0.67 7.66 -12.60
C GLY A 18 -0.47 6.65 -12.56
N LEU A 19 -1.43 6.76 -13.48
CA LEU A 19 -2.54 5.81 -13.59
C LEU A 19 -2.06 4.39 -13.89
N LEU A 20 -1.13 4.22 -14.83
CA LEU A 20 -0.57 2.91 -15.16
C LEU A 20 0.19 2.30 -13.98
N VAL A 21 1.00 3.09 -13.28
CA VAL A 21 1.70 2.65 -12.06
C VAL A 21 0.71 2.24 -10.97
N PHE A 22 -0.34 3.03 -10.76
CA PHE A 22 -1.39 2.73 -9.79
C PHE A 22 -2.12 1.42 -10.10
N LEU A 23 -2.56 1.23 -11.35
CA LEU A 23 -3.22 0.00 -11.79
C LEU A 23 -2.30 -1.22 -11.71
N TRP A 24 -1.01 -1.05 -12.01
CA TRP A 24 0.00 -2.09 -11.82
C TRP A 24 0.18 -2.45 -10.34
N SER A 25 0.19 -1.46 -9.44
CA SER A 25 0.28 -1.67 -7.99
C SER A 25 -0.91 -2.47 -7.45
N LEU A 26 -2.13 -2.17 -7.92
CA LEU A 26 -3.33 -2.92 -7.57
C LEU A 26 -3.24 -4.38 -8.04
N ARG A 27 -2.79 -4.60 -9.29
CA ARG A 27 -2.64 -5.96 -9.84
C ARG A 27 -1.59 -6.80 -9.11
N ASN A 28 -0.58 -6.17 -8.51
CA ASN A 28 0.49 -6.88 -7.82
C ASN A 28 0.14 -7.33 -6.39
N GLY A 29 -1.10 -7.15 -5.94
CA GLY A 29 -1.55 -7.63 -4.62
C GLY A 29 -0.91 -6.90 -3.44
N GLN A 30 -0.25 -5.74 -3.65
CA GLN A 30 0.38 -4.98 -2.56
C GLN A 30 -0.61 -4.50 -1.48
N TYR A 31 -1.90 -4.45 -1.80
CA TYR A 31 -2.95 -4.07 -0.86
C TYR A 31 -3.45 -5.24 -0.01
N GLU A 32 -3.19 -6.49 -0.39
CA GLU A 32 -3.59 -7.67 0.38
C GLU A 32 -2.82 -7.76 1.72
N ASP A 33 -1.56 -7.28 1.74
CA ASP A 33 -0.76 -7.21 2.97
C ASP A 33 -1.25 -6.11 3.94
N LEU A 34 -1.87 -5.05 3.41
CA LEU A 34 -2.48 -3.99 4.23
C LEU A 34 -3.76 -4.49 4.91
N ASP A 35 -4.58 -5.29 4.23
CA ASP A 35 -5.76 -5.93 4.82
C ASP A 35 -5.34 -6.88 5.97
N GLY A 36 -4.29 -7.68 5.78
CA GLY A 36 -3.72 -8.52 6.84
C GLY A 36 -3.13 -7.73 8.01
N ALA A 37 -2.54 -6.54 7.77
CA ALA A 37 -2.05 -5.67 8.84
C ALA A 37 -3.17 -5.00 9.64
N ALA A 38 -4.26 -4.62 8.98
CA ALA A 38 -5.46 -4.08 9.62
C ALA A 38 -6.17 -5.12 10.51
N GLU A 39 -6.25 -6.38 10.06
CA GLU A 39 -6.80 -7.47 10.86
C GLU A 39 -5.97 -7.71 12.14
N ARG A 40 -4.64 -7.68 12.03
CA ARG A 40 -3.77 -7.80 13.20
C ARG A 40 -3.97 -6.64 14.16
N ILE A 41 -3.90 -5.38 13.74
CA ILE A 41 -4.01 -4.26 14.69
C ILE A 41 -5.35 -4.20 15.42
N LEU A 42 -6.43 -4.73 14.82
CA LEU A 42 -7.75 -4.82 15.48
C LEU A 42 -7.88 -6.02 16.43
N LEU A 43 -7.13 -7.10 16.20
CA LEU A 43 -7.18 -8.33 17.01
C LEU A 43 -6.02 -8.48 18.01
N ASP A 44 -4.94 -7.73 17.84
CA ASP A 44 -3.69 -7.84 18.63
C ASP A 44 -3.80 -7.13 19.99
N ASP A 45 -4.89 -6.41 20.26
CA ASP A 45 -5.18 -5.82 21.57
C ASP A 45 -5.52 -6.89 22.64
N ASP A 46 -5.92 -8.11 22.23
CA ASP A 46 -6.41 -9.17 23.13
C ASP A 46 -5.49 -10.41 23.24
N VAL A 47 -4.33 -10.43 22.56
CA VAL A 47 -3.39 -11.56 22.66
C VAL A 47 -2.36 -11.31 23.75
N PRO A 48 -2.39 -12.06 24.87
CA PRO A 48 -1.34 -11.97 25.87
C PRO A 48 -0.01 -12.37 25.23
N LEU A 49 1.01 -11.52 25.40
CA LEU A 49 2.39 -11.81 25.01
C LEU A 49 2.74 -13.22 25.51
N LYS A 50 2.95 -14.14 24.58
CA LYS A 50 3.28 -15.53 24.90
C LYS A 50 4.63 -15.52 25.62
N GLU A 51 4.62 -15.74 26.93
CA GLU A 51 5.83 -15.78 27.74
C GLU A 51 6.78 -16.86 27.18
N PRO A 52 8.02 -16.50 26.79
CA PRO A 52 8.94 -17.42 26.12
C PRO A 52 9.62 -18.41 27.09
N GLY A 53 8.90 -18.95 28.08
CA GLY A 53 9.53 -19.70 29.18
C GLY A 53 8.74 -20.85 29.81
N LYS A 54 7.56 -21.25 29.29
CA LYS A 54 6.71 -22.26 29.94
C LYS A 54 6.41 -23.50 29.08
N LEU A 55 7.40 -23.99 28.35
CA LEU A 55 7.34 -25.26 27.61
C LEU A 55 8.56 -26.11 27.97
N LYS A 56 8.52 -26.72 29.17
CA LYS A 56 9.19 -27.96 29.59
C LYS A 56 9.31 -27.93 31.11
N ASP A 57 8.35 -28.55 31.78
CA ASP A 57 8.53 -29.35 32.99
C ASP A 57 7.51 -30.50 32.92
#